data_AF-A0A6I0TAH4-F1
#
_entry.id   AF-A0A6I0TAH4-F1
#
_cell.length_a   1.000
_cell.length_b   1.000
_cell.length_c   1.000
_cell.angle_alpha   90.00
_cell.angle_beta   90.00
_cell.angle_gamma   90.00
#
_symmetry.space_group_name_H-M   'P 1'
#
loop_
_entity.id
_entity.type
_entity.pdbx_description
1 polymer ?
#
loop_
_entity_poly.entity_id
_entity_poly.type
_entity_poly.pdbx_seq_one_letter_code
_entity_poly.pdbx_strand_id
1 'polypeptide(L)'
;MDTVRKRGEIISIEQRSLVSQRYRRITRAVNSEFWGSTSETAHSLYVGSYGRGTAIDTSDIDILVELPREEYNKYDALRGNGQSRLLQALKNAILQTYPRSDIHGDGQVVVINFTDGMKFEVLPAFCQLDWLGNWNGKYDYPDSNMGGNWLTTDPKIEQQAMKERNVASNGLLFDTCKHIREIRDNYFSSYHLPGIVIDSFVYHHISDWHWLREGEQSSNQPRGTYEKRLYDSCPVWSFNLTAPGSNMPVDTYKCIDVLIKVLKYMSEDNVI
;
A
#
# COMPACT_ATOMS: atom_id res chain seq x y z
N MET A 1 -20.30 -11.98 16.59
CA MET A 1 -19.61 -11.58 15.35
C MET A 1 -18.55 -10.55 15.67
N ASP A 2 -17.38 -10.68 15.05
CA ASP A 2 -16.38 -9.61 15.04
C ASP A 2 -16.71 -8.66 13.89
N THR A 3 -17.60 -7.71 14.18
CA THR A 3 -18.17 -6.79 13.18
C THR A 3 -17.28 -5.58 12.98
N VAL A 4 -17.24 -5.08 11.74
CA VAL A 4 -16.51 -3.85 11.38
C VAL A 4 -16.99 -2.70 12.26
N ARG A 5 -16.05 -1.87 12.74
CA ARG A 5 -16.34 -0.72 13.59
C ARG A 5 -15.90 0.57 12.92
N LYS A 6 -16.70 1.61 13.08
CA LYS A 6 -16.35 2.94 12.58
C LYS A 6 -15.08 3.43 13.26
N ARG A 7 -13.99 3.59 12.50
CA ARG A 7 -12.66 3.93 13.02
C ARG A 7 -12.16 2.94 14.09
N GLY A 8 -12.35 1.63 13.87
CA GLY A 8 -11.92 0.58 14.80
C GLY A 8 -10.40 0.52 14.97
N GLU A 9 -9.68 0.53 13.85
CA GLU A 9 -8.25 0.25 13.80
C GLU A 9 -7.45 1.54 13.57
N ILE A 10 -6.73 1.97 14.60
CA ILE A 10 -6.05 3.28 14.66
C ILE A 10 -4.58 3.08 15.01
N ILE A 11 -3.69 3.46 14.08
CA ILE A 11 -2.27 3.66 14.35
C ILE A 11 -2.15 4.86 15.30
N SER A 12 -1.43 4.73 16.42
CA SER A 12 -1.42 5.78 17.47
C SER A 12 -0.89 7.13 16.95
N ILE A 13 -1.23 8.24 17.62
CA ILE A 13 -0.74 9.57 17.21
C ILE A 13 0.79 9.64 17.30
N GLU A 14 1.38 9.00 18.30
CA GLU A 14 2.82 8.89 18.50
C GLU A 14 3.48 8.12 17.35
N GLN A 15 2.92 6.95 16.99
CA GLN A 15 3.38 6.17 15.85
C GLN A 15 3.29 6.97 14.55
N ARG A 16 2.15 7.62 14.26
CA ARG A 16 2.00 8.46 13.06
C ARG A 16 2.98 9.62 13.03
N SER A 17 3.24 10.26 14.17
CA SER A 17 4.23 11.33 14.28
C SER A 17 5.64 10.82 13.96
N LEU A 18 6.00 9.64 14.48
CA LEU A 18 7.30 9.03 14.21
C LEU A 18 7.45 8.59 12.74
N VAL A 19 6.41 8.00 12.16
CA VAL A 19 6.34 7.68 10.72
C VAL A 19 6.57 8.93 9.89
N SER A 20 5.86 10.02 10.19
CA SER A 20 5.99 11.30 9.49
C SER A 20 7.41 11.87 9.60
N GLN A 21 8.00 11.84 10.79
CA GLN A 21 9.37 12.29 11.02
C GLN A 21 10.37 11.48 10.18
N ARG A 22 10.25 10.15 10.18
CA ARG A 22 11.14 9.26 9.43
C ARG A 22 11.01 9.44 7.93
N TYR A 23 9.78 9.51 7.44
CA TYR A 23 9.45 9.79 6.04
C TYR A 23 10.09 11.09 5.54
N ARG A 24 9.96 12.19 6.30
CA ARG A 24 10.55 13.49 5.95
C ARG A 24 12.07 13.43 5.87
N ARG A 25 12.70 12.73 6.81
CA ARG A 25 14.15 12.51 6.81
C ARG A 25 14.63 11.65 5.65
N ILE A 26 13.90 10.59 5.28
CA ILE A 26 14.20 9.78 4.09
C ILE A 26 14.06 10.64 2.83
N THR A 27 12.95 11.37 2.70
CA THR A 27 12.69 12.28 1.58
C THR A 27 13.82 13.29 1.41
N ARG A 28 14.26 13.92 2.51
CA ARG A 28 15.38 14.86 2.48
C ARG A 28 16.70 14.21 2.07
N ALA A 29 17.00 13.00 2.55
CA ALA A 29 18.21 12.28 2.19
C ALA A 29 18.26 12.02 0.67
N VAL A 30 17.16 11.54 0.10
CA VAL A 30 17.03 11.29 -1.34
C VAL A 30 17.10 12.60 -2.13
N ASN A 31 16.39 13.65 -1.70
CA ASN A 31 16.43 14.95 -2.35
C ASN A 31 17.82 15.59 -2.33
N SER A 32 18.59 15.39 -1.26
CA SER A 32 19.93 15.94 -1.14
C SER A 32 20.88 15.28 -2.13
N GLU A 33 20.78 13.95 -2.29
CA GLU A 33 21.62 13.18 -3.20
C GLU A 33 21.27 13.43 -4.67
N PHE A 34 20.00 13.30 -5.04
CA PHE A 34 19.60 13.22 -6.44
C PHE A 34 19.07 14.54 -7.02
N TRP A 35 18.58 15.44 -6.17
CA TRP A 35 17.96 16.70 -6.60
C TRP A 35 18.75 17.95 -6.18
N GLY A 36 19.81 17.81 -5.38
CA GLY A 36 20.51 18.95 -4.78
C GLY A 36 19.61 19.81 -3.89
N SER A 37 18.58 19.22 -3.29
CA SER A 37 17.52 19.91 -2.54
C SER A 37 17.43 19.41 -1.10
N THR A 38 17.18 20.32 -0.16
CA THR A 38 16.95 19.97 1.25
C THR A 38 15.47 19.77 1.60
N SER A 39 14.58 19.72 0.60
CA SER A 39 13.14 19.58 0.82
C SER A 39 12.81 18.26 1.51
N GLU A 40 11.91 18.32 2.49
CA GLU A 40 11.41 17.17 3.25
C GLU A 40 10.07 16.64 2.74
N THR A 41 9.49 17.29 1.72
CA THR A 41 8.13 17.01 1.22
C THR A 41 8.03 16.90 -0.29
N ALA A 42 9.05 17.32 -1.04
CA ALA A 42 9.07 17.21 -2.50
C ALA A 42 9.55 15.81 -2.93
N HIS A 43 9.10 15.38 -4.10
CA HIS A 43 9.56 14.16 -4.79
C HIS A 43 9.39 12.86 -3.99
N SER A 44 8.36 12.78 -3.13
CA SER A 44 8.01 11.54 -2.46
C SER A 44 6.51 11.42 -2.23
N LEU A 45 6.05 10.19 -2.05
CA LEU A 45 4.64 9.85 -1.90
C LEU A 45 4.50 8.58 -1.04
N TYR A 46 3.57 8.58 -0.08
CA TYR A 46 3.15 7.32 0.55
C TYR A 46 2.41 6.47 -0.47
N VAL A 47 2.82 5.22 -0.63
CA VAL A 47 2.16 4.25 -1.51
C VAL A 47 1.70 3.05 -0.68
N GLY A 48 1.31 1.95 -1.35
CA GLY A 48 0.85 0.76 -0.66
C GLY A 48 -0.34 1.04 0.26
N SER A 49 -0.35 0.39 1.43
CA SER A 49 -1.47 0.50 2.37
C SER A 49 -1.61 1.89 3.00
N TYR A 50 -0.49 2.58 3.23
CA TYR A 50 -0.49 3.96 3.74
C TYR A 50 -1.09 4.90 2.70
N GLY A 51 -0.65 4.80 1.44
CA GLY A 51 -1.20 5.60 0.33
C GLY A 51 -2.69 5.35 0.11
N ARG A 52 -3.13 4.08 0.15
CA ARG A 52 -4.53 3.69 -0.03
C ARG A 52 -5.41 3.92 1.20
N GLY A 53 -4.84 4.33 2.34
CA GLY A 53 -5.57 4.66 3.57
C GLY A 53 -6.04 3.46 4.39
N THR A 54 -5.50 2.26 4.12
CA THR A 54 -5.92 0.98 4.73
C THR A 54 -4.86 0.36 5.65
N ALA A 55 -3.77 1.07 5.94
CA ALA A 55 -2.77 0.64 6.93
C ALA A 55 -3.37 0.56 8.35
N ILE A 56 -2.93 -0.45 9.10
CA ILE A 56 -3.33 -0.68 10.50
C ILE A 56 -2.16 -0.67 11.49
N ASP A 57 -0.92 -0.75 10.99
CA ASP A 57 0.29 -0.75 11.79
C ASP A 57 1.44 0.01 11.09
N THR A 58 2.66 -0.17 11.58
CA THR A 58 3.88 0.45 11.05
C THR A 58 4.90 -0.59 10.57
N SER A 59 4.47 -1.84 10.34
CA SER A 59 5.36 -2.95 10.03
C SER A 59 5.74 -3.03 8.55
N ASP A 60 5.05 -2.28 7.68
CA ASP A 60 5.35 -2.19 6.26
C ASP A 60 4.88 -0.85 5.67
N ILE A 61 5.77 0.16 5.70
CA ILE A 61 5.48 1.51 5.21
C ILE A 61 6.11 1.69 3.83
N ASP A 62 5.28 1.61 2.80
CA ASP A 62 5.71 1.80 1.42
C ASP A 62 5.78 3.29 1.06
N ILE A 63 6.92 3.72 0.56
CA ILE A 63 7.11 5.08 0.04
C ILE A 63 7.71 5.01 -1.36
N LEU A 64 7.17 5.83 -2.25
CA LEU A 64 7.76 6.08 -3.57
C LEU A 64 8.57 7.37 -3.47
N VAL A 65 9.80 7.34 -3.95
CA VAL A 65 10.65 8.52 -4.11
C VAL A 65 10.93 8.77 -5.58
N GLU A 66 10.58 9.96 -6.04
CA GLU A 66 10.75 10.37 -7.43
C GLU A 66 12.19 10.85 -7.63
N LEU A 67 12.87 10.29 -8.62
CA LEU A 67 14.23 10.64 -9.01
C LEU A 67 14.23 11.34 -10.38
N PRO A 68 15.25 12.16 -10.68
CA PRO A 68 15.37 12.79 -12.00
C PRO A 68 15.43 11.74 -13.11
N ARG A 69 14.82 12.03 -14.27
CA ARG A 69 14.80 11.11 -15.42
C ARG A 69 16.21 10.82 -15.95
N GLU A 70 17.16 11.73 -15.72
CA GLU A 70 18.57 11.57 -16.05
C GLU A 70 19.21 10.39 -15.29
N GLU A 71 18.80 10.13 -14.06
CA GLU A 71 19.29 8.98 -13.29
C GLU A 71 18.78 7.66 -13.90
N TYR A 72 17.53 7.60 -14.37
CA TYR A 72 17.05 6.45 -15.14
C TYR A 72 17.96 6.18 -16.33
N ASN A 73 18.21 7.19 -17.17
CA ASN A 73 19.03 7.06 -18.38
C ASN A 73 20.46 6.59 -18.05
N LYS A 74 21.05 7.13 -16.98
CA LYS A 74 22.37 6.77 -16.47
C LYS A 74 22.44 5.31 -16.06
N TYR A 75 21.48 4.80 -15.30
CA TYR A 75 21.49 3.41 -14.82
C TYR A 75 21.07 2.42 -15.91
N ASP A 76 20.17 2.80 -16.81
CA ASP A 76 19.75 1.99 -17.96
C ASP A 76 20.89 1.76 -18.96
N ALA A 77 21.75 2.76 -19.16
CA ALA A 77 22.91 2.65 -20.04
C ALA A 77 24.04 1.76 -19.49
N LEU A 78 23.99 1.35 -18.23
CA LEU A 78 25.02 0.50 -17.63
C LEU A 78 24.91 -0.94 -18.13
N ARG A 79 26.06 -1.56 -18.44
CA ARG A 79 26.10 -3.00 -18.71
C ARG A 79 25.82 -3.80 -17.44
N GLY A 80 24.92 -4.78 -17.56
CA GLY A 80 24.50 -5.65 -16.46
C GLY A 80 23.31 -5.07 -15.70
N ASN A 81 23.22 -5.36 -14.40
CA ASN A 81 22.06 -5.01 -13.58
C ASN A 81 22.16 -3.55 -13.09
N GLY A 82 21.78 -2.60 -13.94
CA GLY A 82 21.74 -1.17 -13.63
C GLY A 82 20.79 -0.82 -12.49
N GLN A 83 19.68 -1.56 -12.39
CA GLN A 83 18.66 -1.45 -11.36
C GLN A 83 19.22 -1.76 -9.97
N SER A 84 19.98 -2.84 -9.84
CA SER A 84 20.69 -3.16 -8.59
C SER A 84 21.67 -2.05 -8.19
N ARG A 85 22.39 -1.45 -9.16
CA ARG A 85 23.31 -0.33 -8.90
C ARG A 85 22.57 0.94 -8.47
N LEU A 86 21.39 1.21 -9.04
CA LEU A 86 20.51 2.28 -8.57
C LEU A 86 20.07 2.05 -7.12
N LEU A 87 19.62 0.84 -6.79
CA LEU A 87 19.23 0.50 -5.41
C LEU A 87 20.39 0.65 -4.42
N GLN A 88 21.62 0.30 -4.81
CA GLN A 88 22.79 0.55 -3.97
C GLN A 88 23.07 2.05 -3.78
N ALA A 89 22.90 2.88 -4.81
CA ALA A 89 23.07 4.32 -4.70
C ALA A 89 22.02 4.95 -3.76
N LEU A 90 20.74 4.59 -3.94
CA LEU A 90 19.66 5.00 -3.05
C LEU A 90 19.90 4.55 -1.60
N LYS A 91 20.29 3.29 -1.40
CA LYS A 91 20.68 2.77 -0.08
C LYS A 91 21.77 3.63 0.56
N ASN A 92 22.83 3.94 -0.17
CA ASN A 92 23.95 4.70 0.35
C ASN A 92 23.55 6.13 0.75
N ALA A 93 22.67 6.77 -0.03
CA ALA A 93 22.12 8.09 0.30
C ALA A 93 21.34 8.06 1.64
N ILE A 94 20.49 7.05 1.83
CA ILE A 94 19.70 6.89 3.05
C ILE A 94 20.59 6.54 4.26
N LEU A 95 21.61 5.70 4.04
CA LEU A 95 22.55 5.28 5.09
C LEU A 95 23.30 6.45 5.73
N GLN A 96 23.57 7.52 4.98
CA GLN A 96 24.17 8.75 5.54
C GLN A 96 23.28 9.38 6.62
N THR A 97 21.96 9.28 6.48
CA THR A 97 20.98 9.83 7.44
C THR A 97 20.66 8.85 8.58
N TYR A 98 20.72 7.55 8.30
CA TYR A 98 20.42 6.47 9.25
C TYR A 98 21.57 5.45 9.37
N PRO A 99 22.75 5.87 9.85
CA PRO A 99 23.96 5.02 9.84
C PRO A 99 23.90 3.82 10.81
N ARG A 100 22.88 3.76 11.67
CA ARG A 100 22.70 2.68 12.67
C ARG A 100 21.50 1.77 12.34
N SER A 101 20.75 2.05 11.29
CA SER A 101 19.63 1.22 10.87
C SER A 101 20.13 0.07 9.97
N ASP A 102 19.40 -1.03 9.96
CA ASP A 102 19.61 -2.08 8.95
C ASP A 102 18.99 -1.62 7.63
N ILE A 103 19.82 -1.50 6.58
CA ILE A 103 19.41 -1.01 5.26
C ILE A 103 19.98 -1.91 4.17
N HIS A 104 19.11 -2.44 3.32
CA HIS A 104 19.47 -3.30 2.20
C HIS A 104 18.55 -3.09 1.00
N GLY A 105 19.00 -3.47 -0.18
CA GLY A 105 18.13 -3.55 -1.35
C GLY A 105 17.42 -4.90 -1.36
N ASP A 106 16.16 -4.93 -1.77
CA ASP A 106 15.35 -6.14 -1.93
C ASP A 106 14.46 -6.01 -3.16
N GLY A 107 14.70 -6.84 -4.17
CA GLY A 107 13.95 -6.85 -5.43
C GLY A 107 13.86 -5.48 -6.10
N GLN A 108 12.82 -4.72 -5.78
CA GLN A 108 12.47 -3.43 -6.36
C GLN A 108 12.72 -2.23 -5.43
N VAL A 109 12.97 -2.46 -4.14
CA VAL A 109 12.99 -1.41 -3.10
C VAL A 109 14.30 -1.39 -2.31
N VAL A 110 14.51 -0.30 -1.57
CA VAL A 110 15.45 -0.25 -0.45
C VAL A 110 14.65 -0.38 0.85
N VAL A 111 14.94 -1.43 1.62
CA VAL A 111 14.30 -1.70 2.92
C VAL A 111 15.11 -1.04 4.03
N ILE A 112 14.42 -0.40 4.97
CA ILE A 112 14.99 0.16 6.20
C ILE A 112 14.28 -0.48 7.39
N ASN A 113 15.00 -1.29 8.16
CA ASN A 113 14.52 -1.83 9.42
C ASN A 113 15.01 -0.97 10.58
N PHE A 114 14.07 -0.43 11.37
CA PHE A 114 14.36 0.30 12.59
C PHE A 114 14.30 -0.62 13.80
N THR A 115 15.08 -0.30 14.83
CA THR A 115 15.17 -1.11 16.07
C THR A 115 13.89 -1.13 16.90
N ASP A 116 12.95 -0.22 16.63
CA ASP A 116 11.63 -0.17 17.27
C ASP A 116 10.55 -0.95 16.49
N GLY A 117 10.96 -1.77 15.51
CA GLY A 117 10.08 -2.64 14.73
C GLY A 117 9.39 -1.96 13.54
N MET A 118 9.59 -0.66 13.34
CA MET A 118 9.10 0.02 12.14
C MET A 118 9.96 -0.35 10.93
N LYS A 119 9.31 -0.55 9.79
CA LYS A 119 9.97 -0.85 8.52
C LYS A 119 9.49 0.11 7.44
N PHE A 120 10.42 0.59 6.62
CA PHE A 120 10.11 1.34 5.40
C PHE A 120 10.61 0.58 4.18
N GLU A 121 9.79 0.52 3.14
CA GLU A 121 10.20 0.13 1.79
C GLU A 121 10.23 1.36 0.89
N VAL A 122 11.41 1.68 0.37
CA VAL A 122 11.64 2.87 -0.45
C VAL A 122 11.79 2.46 -1.91
N LEU A 123 10.78 2.76 -2.71
CA LEU A 123 10.73 2.51 -4.14
C LEU A 123 11.24 3.73 -4.92
N PRO A 124 12.44 3.70 -5.54
CA PRO A 124 12.84 4.73 -6.48
C PRO A 124 12.00 4.64 -7.75
N ALA A 125 11.55 5.79 -8.23
CA ALA A 125 10.65 5.86 -9.35
C ALA A 125 10.92 7.08 -10.24
N PHE A 126 10.52 6.99 -11.50
CA PHE A 126 10.76 8.02 -12.51
C PHE A 126 9.46 8.37 -13.23
N CYS A 127 9.06 9.64 -13.19
CA CYS A 127 7.85 10.13 -13.86
C CYS A 127 7.89 9.82 -15.37
N GLN A 128 6.92 9.05 -15.88
CA GLN A 128 6.75 8.84 -17.31
C GLN A 128 6.17 10.09 -17.98
N LEU A 129 6.79 10.50 -19.08
CA LEU A 129 6.33 11.62 -19.90
C LEU A 129 5.68 11.10 -21.18
N ASP A 130 4.62 11.77 -21.63
CA ASP A 130 4.04 11.55 -22.95
C ASP A 130 4.94 12.15 -24.05
N TRP A 131 4.52 11.97 -25.31
CA TRP A 131 5.24 12.47 -26.49
C TRP A 131 5.33 14.00 -26.57
N LEU A 132 4.56 14.73 -25.76
CA LEU A 132 4.58 16.19 -25.62
C LEU A 132 5.41 16.65 -24.42
N GLY A 133 5.98 15.73 -23.64
CA GLY A 133 6.76 16.03 -22.44
C GLY A 133 5.93 16.24 -21.17
N ASN A 134 4.64 15.91 -21.18
CA ASN A 134 3.78 16.02 -20.00
C ASN A 134 3.80 14.74 -19.19
N TRP A 135 3.77 14.84 -17.86
CA TRP A 135 3.64 13.67 -16.99
C TRP A 135 2.31 12.94 -17.23
N ASN A 136 2.37 11.64 -17.49
CA ASN A 136 1.22 10.83 -17.89
C ASN A 136 0.51 10.11 -16.73
N GLY A 137 0.91 10.38 -15.48
CA GLY A 137 0.38 9.72 -14.28
C GLY A 137 1.19 8.52 -13.78
N LYS A 138 2.01 7.91 -14.65
CA LYS A 138 2.73 6.66 -14.37
C LYS A 138 4.18 6.90 -13.97
N TYR A 139 4.75 5.85 -13.40
CA TYR A 139 6.15 5.79 -12.99
C TYR A 139 6.84 4.55 -13.52
N ASP A 140 8.10 4.69 -13.94
CA ASP A 140 9.01 3.56 -14.09
C ASP A 140 9.73 3.29 -12.77
N TYR A 141 9.96 2.03 -12.42
CA TYR A 141 10.71 1.64 -11.22
C TYR A 141 11.58 0.41 -11.48
N PRO A 142 12.69 0.25 -10.73
CA PRO A 142 13.60 -0.86 -10.96
C PRO A 142 13.05 -2.18 -10.42
N ASP A 143 13.39 -3.27 -11.09
CA ASP A 143 13.40 -4.61 -10.52
C ASP A 143 14.79 -5.20 -10.73
N SER A 144 15.50 -5.50 -9.64
CA SER A 144 16.85 -6.06 -9.71
C SER A 144 16.89 -7.58 -9.88
N ASN A 145 15.74 -8.26 -9.90
CA ASN A 145 15.67 -9.70 -10.09
C ASN A 145 16.02 -10.10 -11.53
N MET A 146 16.49 -11.36 -11.68
CA MET A 146 16.73 -12.00 -12.99
C MET A 146 17.59 -11.18 -13.97
N GLY A 147 18.53 -10.39 -13.47
CA GLY A 147 19.45 -9.60 -14.30
C GLY A 147 19.06 -8.13 -14.47
N GLY A 148 17.88 -7.72 -14.00
CA GLY A 148 17.43 -6.32 -14.01
C GLY A 148 16.34 -6.06 -15.05
N ASN A 149 15.28 -5.35 -14.66
CA ASN A 149 14.20 -4.88 -15.53
C ASN A 149 13.64 -3.53 -15.04
N TRP A 150 13.00 -2.78 -15.92
CA TRP A 150 12.18 -1.63 -15.53
C TRP A 150 10.70 -2.01 -15.62
N LEU A 151 9.96 -1.73 -14.56
CA LEU A 151 8.53 -1.99 -14.44
C LEU A 151 7.75 -0.67 -14.37
N THR A 152 6.43 -0.73 -14.55
CA THR A 152 5.55 0.44 -14.55
C THR A 152 4.48 0.34 -13.47
N THR A 153 4.19 1.45 -12.80
CA THR A 153 3.11 1.56 -11.81
C THR A 153 2.37 2.90 -11.90
N ASP A 154 1.13 2.94 -11.41
CA ASP A 154 0.32 4.14 -11.24
C ASP A 154 -0.33 4.14 -9.85
N PRO A 155 0.45 4.41 -8.78
CA PRO A 155 -0.08 4.35 -7.42
C PRO A 155 -1.10 5.46 -7.16
N LYS A 156 -1.04 6.59 -7.89
CA LYS A 156 -1.92 7.73 -7.66
C LYS A 156 -3.35 7.44 -8.11
N ILE A 157 -3.55 6.75 -9.23
CA ILE A 157 -4.90 6.38 -9.66
C ILE A 157 -5.54 5.37 -8.70
N GLU A 158 -4.75 4.47 -8.10
CA GLU A 158 -5.25 3.53 -7.09
C GLU A 158 -5.68 4.24 -5.80
N GLN A 159 -4.85 5.18 -5.33
CA GLN A 159 -5.15 5.99 -4.16
C GLN A 159 -6.41 6.84 -4.38
N GLN A 160 -6.54 7.44 -5.56
CA GLN A 160 -7.69 8.26 -5.91
C GLN A 160 -8.97 7.43 -5.94
N ALA A 161 -8.97 6.27 -6.61
CA ALA A 161 -10.12 5.38 -6.66
C ALA A 161 -10.55 4.92 -5.26
N MET A 162 -9.58 4.48 -4.43
CA MET A 162 -9.85 4.09 -3.04
C MET A 162 -10.44 5.25 -2.22
N LYS A 163 -9.90 6.46 -2.37
CA LYS A 163 -10.39 7.65 -1.66
C LYS A 163 -11.82 8.01 -2.08
N GLU A 164 -12.12 8.03 -3.38
CA GLU A 164 -13.46 8.34 -3.90
C GLU A 164 -14.49 7.33 -3.42
N ARG A 165 -14.18 6.03 -3.50
CA ARG A 165 -15.06 4.96 -3.03
C ARG A 165 -15.24 4.99 -1.51
N ASN A 166 -14.22 5.40 -0.76
CA ASN A 166 -14.34 5.60 0.69
C ASN A 166 -15.21 6.80 1.06
N VAL A 167 -15.12 7.90 0.30
CA VAL A 167 -16.03 9.05 0.46
C VAL A 167 -17.47 8.64 0.16
N ALA A 168 -17.70 7.92 -0.95
CA ALA A 168 -19.02 7.42 -1.33
C ALA A 168 -19.64 6.50 -0.24
N SER A 169 -18.81 5.64 0.36
CA SER A 169 -19.21 4.73 1.43
C SER A 169 -19.19 5.35 2.84
N ASN A 170 -19.04 6.68 2.95
CA ASN A 170 -18.98 7.42 4.21
C ASN A 170 -17.95 6.85 5.22
N GLY A 171 -16.82 6.36 4.72
CA GLY A 171 -15.72 5.78 5.50
C GLY A 171 -15.77 4.27 5.67
N LEU A 172 -16.85 3.58 5.27
CA LEU A 172 -16.98 2.14 5.48
C LEU A 172 -15.91 1.34 4.73
N LEU A 173 -15.54 1.74 3.50
CA LEU A 173 -14.52 1.03 2.72
C LEU A 173 -13.20 0.86 3.50
N PHE A 174 -12.66 1.96 4.04
CA PHE A 174 -11.38 1.91 4.73
C PHE A 174 -11.49 1.12 6.03
N ASP A 175 -12.56 1.32 6.79
CA ASP A 175 -12.79 0.59 8.05
C ASP A 175 -12.91 -0.92 7.77
N THR A 176 -13.61 -1.35 6.72
CA THR A 176 -13.69 -2.76 6.35
C THR A 176 -12.34 -3.35 5.94
N CYS A 177 -11.58 -2.65 5.08
CA CYS A 177 -10.25 -3.14 4.68
C CYS A 177 -9.32 -3.30 5.88
N LYS A 178 -9.35 -2.35 6.81
CA LYS A 178 -8.54 -2.38 8.03
C LYS A 178 -8.95 -3.50 8.97
N HIS A 179 -10.24 -3.69 9.18
CA HIS A 179 -10.74 -4.76 10.04
C HIS A 179 -10.38 -6.15 9.49
N ILE A 180 -10.48 -6.38 8.18
CA ILE A 180 -10.04 -7.63 7.55
C ILE A 180 -8.53 -7.85 7.73
N ARG A 181 -7.72 -6.79 7.64
CA ARG A 181 -6.27 -6.85 7.91
C ARG A 181 -5.99 -7.19 9.37
N GLU A 182 -6.72 -6.60 10.31
CA GLU A 182 -6.57 -6.89 11.74
C GLU A 182 -6.89 -8.36 12.04
N ILE A 183 -8.00 -8.87 11.49
CA ILE A 183 -8.36 -10.29 11.65
C ILE A 183 -7.27 -11.18 11.05
N ARG A 184 -6.80 -10.87 9.84
CA ARG A 184 -5.71 -11.61 9.20
C ARG A 184 -4.47 -11.64 10.09
N ASP A 185 -4.05 -10.50 10.62
CA ASP A 185 -2.79 -10.36 11.37
C ASP A 185 -2.86 -10.99 12.77
N ASN A 186 -4.05 -11.03 13.38
CA ASN A 186 -4.22 -11.59 14.73
C ASN A 186 -4.59 -13.08 14.73
N TYR A 187 -5.37 -13.54 13.76
CA TYR A 187 -5.94 -14.90 13.76
C TYR A 187 -5.42 -15.80 12.63
N PHE A 188 -4.83 -15.21 11.58
CA PHE A 188 -4.35 -15.93 10.39
C PHE A 188 -2.93 -15.54 9.99
N SER A 189 -2.10 -15.12 10.95
CA SER A 189 -0.74 -14.61 10.72
C SER A 189 0.23 -15.59 10.06
N SER A 190 -0.04 -16.90 10.17
CA SER A 190 0.74 -17.94 9.48
C SER A 190 0.39 -18.10 8.00
N TYR A 191 -0.71 -17.48 7.54
CA TYR A 191 -1.16 -17.51 6.16
C TYR A 191 -0.76 -16.23 5.41
N HIS A 192 -0.52 -16.36 4.11
CA HIS A 192 -0.24 -15.22 3.25
C HIS A 192 -1.52 -14.73 2.56
N LEU A 193 -1.96 -13.52 2.90
CA LEU A 193 -3.04 -12.81 2.22
C LEU A 193 -2.59 -11.36 1.91
N PRO A 194 -2.25 -11.05 0.64
CA PRO A 194 -1.78 -9.73 0.25
C PRO A 194 -2.80 -8.62 0.56
N GLY A 195 -2.33 -7.48 1.06
CA GLY A 195 -3.20 -6.34 1.36
C GLY A 195 -3.95 -5.81 0.14
N ILE A 196 -3.35 -5.87 -1.06
CA ILE A 196 -4.00 -5.46 -2.31
C ILE A 196 -5.19 -6.36 -2.68
N VAL A 197 -5.16 -7.65 -2.31
CA VAL A 197 -6.30 -8.56 -2.52
C VAL A 197 -7.46 -8.14 -1.65
N ILE A 198 -7.21 -7.81 -0.37
CA ILE A 198 -8.21 -7.28 0.55
C ILE A 198 -8.78 -5.97 0.01
N ASP A 199 -7.91 -4.98 -0.26
CA ASP A 199 -8.30 -3.64 -0.69
C ASP A 199 -9.18 -3.71 -1.97
N SER A 200 -8.75 -4.51 -2.95
CA SER A 200 -9.46 -4.68 -4.23
C SER A 200 -10.78 -5.44 -4.05
N PHE A 201 -10.79 -6.52 -3.27
CA PHE A 201 -12.00 -7.30 -3.03
C PHE A 201 -13.09 -6.43 -2.41
N VAL A 202 -12.78 -5.72 -1.33
CA VAL A 202 -13.76 -4.84 -0.67
C VAL A 202 -14.18 -3.70 -1.60
N TYR A 203 -13.25 -3.08 -2.33
CA TYR A 203 -13.58 -2.01 -3.29
C TYR A 203 -14.69 -2.42 -4.28
N HIS A 204 -14.58 -3.63 -4.84
CA HIS A 204 -15.52 -4.17 -5.81
C HIS A 204 -16.82 -4.70 -5.16
N HIS A 205 -16.75 -5.25 -3.95
CA HIS A 205 -17.88 -5.97 -3.33
C HIS A 205 -18.63 -5.19 -2.23
N ILE A 206 -18.15 -4.01 -1.82
CA ILE A 206 -18.84 -3.16 -0.82
C ILE A 206 -20.22 -2.68 -1.28
N SER A 207 -20.50 -2.70 -2.60
CA SER A 207 -21.79 -2.29 -3.18
C SER A 207 -22.19 -0.87 -2.70
N ASP A 208 -23.43 -0.67 -2.26
CA ASP A 208 -23.95 0.63 -1.79
C ASP A 208 -23.92 0.76 -0.26
N TRP A 209 -23.27 -0.16 0.45
CA TRP A 209 -23.14 -0.07 1.90
C TRP A 209 -22.26 1.11 2.29
N HIS A 210 -22.68 1.80 3.34
CA HIS A 210 -21.98 2.95 3.88
C HIS A 210 -22.32 3.12 5.35
N TRP A 211 -21.44 3.79 6.09
CA TRP A 211 -21.80 4.25 7.43
C TRP A 211 -22.94 5.26 7.36
N LEU A 212 -23.84 5.23 8.33
CA LEU A 212 -24.92 6.21 8.42
C LEU A 212 -24.38 7.64 8.41
N ARG A 213 -24.97 8.46 7.54
CA ARG A 213 -24.74 9.91 7.50
C ARG A 213 -25.62 10.62 8.52
N GLU A 214 -25.30 11.88 8.79
CA GLU A 214 -26.12 12.70 9.67
C GLU A 214 -27.53 12.86 9.09
N GLY A 215 -28.56 12.59 9.91
CA GLY A 215 -29.96 12.64 9.50
C GLY A 215 -30.46 11.43 8.71
N GLU A 216 -29.60 10.47 8.38
CA GLU A 216 -29.98 9.24 7.67
C GLU A 216 -30.60 8.21 8.62
N GLN A 217 -31.65 7.53 8.18
CA GLN A 217 -32.25 6.44 8.94
C GLN A 217 -31.57 5.12 8.64
N SER A 218 -31.34 4.32 9.69
CA SER A 218 -30.88 2.95 9.54
C SER A 218 -31.88 2.12 8.73
N SER A 219 -31.37 1.22 7.89
CA SER A 219 -32.17 0.23 7.15
C SER A 219 -32.76 -0.86 8.04
N ASN A 220 -32.61 -0.76 9.37
CA ASN A 220 -33.06 -1.71 10.40
C ASN A 220 -32.58 -3.16 10.17
N GLN A 221 -31.49 -3.33 9.41
CA GLN A 221 -30.89 -4.64 9.19
C GLN A 221 -30.26 -5.14 10.51
N PRO A 222 -30.31 -6.46 10.78
CA PRO A 222 -29.60 -7.05 11.91
C PRO A 222 -28.10 -6.73 11.85
N ARG A 223 -27.47 -6.56 13.02
CA ARG A 223 -26.01 -6.46 13.14
C ARG A 223 -25.36 -7.68 12.46
N GLY A 224 -24.25 -7.46 11.74
CA GLY A 224 -23.56 -8.54 11.01
C GLY A 224 -24.05 -8.76 9.57
N THR A 225 -25.15 -8.12 9.16
CA THR A 225 -25.70 -8.30 7.80
C THR A 225 -24.71 -7.87 6.72
N TYR A 226 -23.95 -6.80 6.96
CA TYR A 226 -22.95 -6.31 6.02
C TYR A 226 -21.81 -7.33 5.83
N GLU A 227 -21.24 -7.80 6.94
CA GLU A 227 -20.14 -8.76 6.97
C GLU A 227 -20.54 -10.08 6.31
N LYS A 228 -21.76 -10.55 6.59
CA LYS A 228 -22.32 -11.74 5.95
C LYS A 228 -22.49 -11.56 4.45
N ARG A 229 -23.01 -10.41 3.98
CA ARG A 229 -23.09 -10.13 2.54
C ARG A 229 -21.73 -10.09 1.87
N LEU A 230 -20.73 -9.53 2.54
CA LEU A 230 -19.37 -9.47 2.00
C LEU A 230 -18.78 -10.88 1.88
N TYR A 231 -18.96 -11.73 2.90
CA TYR A 231 -18.58 -13.14 2.84
C TYR A 231 -19.32 -13.90 1.73
N ASP A 232 -20.64 -13.76 1.65
CA ASP A 232 -21.49 -14.44 0.65
C ASP A 232 -21.15 -13.99 -0.79
N SER A 233 -20.58 -12.80 -0.96
CA SER A 233 -20.13 -12.29 -2.27
C SER A 233 -18.76 -12.83 -2.71
N CYS A 234 -18.01 -13.48 -1.82
CA CYS A 234 -16.67 -13.98 -2.11
C CYS A 234 -16.72 -15.25 -2.97
N PRO A 235 -16.09 -15.28 -4.15
CA PRO A 235 -16.01 -16.50 -4.96
C PRO A 235 -15.27 -17.63 -4.25
N VAL A 236 -15.75 -18.87 -4.43
CA VAL A 236 -15.13 -20.07 -3.84
C VAL A 236 -13.86 -20.55 -4.58
N TRP A 237 -13.53 -19.94 -5.71
CA TRP A 237 -12.32 -20.21 -6.51
C TRP A 237 -11.66 -18.89 -6.90
N SER A 238 -10.43 -18.95 -7.41
CA SER A 238 -9.76 -17.79 -7.98
C SER A 238 -10.64 -17.10 -9.01
N PHE A 239 -10.68 -15.78 -8.94
CA PHE A 239 -11.55 -14.95 -9.79
C PHE A 239 -10.76 -13.77 -10.35
N ASN A 240 -11.32 -13.15 -11.40
CA ASN A 240 -10.73 -11.95 -11.97
C ASN A 240 -10.94 -10.79 -11.00
N LEU A 241 -9.84 -10.33 -10.41
CA LEU A 241 -9.80 -9.19 -9.52
C LEU A 241 -8.83 -8.17 -10.11
N THR A 242 -9.17 -6.89 -9.99
CA THR A 242 -8.31 -5.80 -10.44
C THR A 242 -8.09 -4.79 -9.33
N ALA A 243 -6.89 -4.20 -9.33
CA ALA A 243 -6.56 -3.11 -8.43
C ALA A 243 -7.47 -1.89 -8.71
N PRO A 244 -7.97 -1.19 -7.66
CA PRO A 244 -8.82 -0.03 -7.81
C PRO A 244 -8.19 1.02 -8.73
N GLY A 245 -8.93 1.59 -9.67
CA GLY A 245 -8.46 2.66 -10.56
C GLY A 245 -7.50 2.20 -11.67
N SER A 246 -6.39 1.54 -11.32
CA SER A 246 -5.35 1.13 -12.29
C SER A 246 -5.80 -0.02 -13.19
N ASN A 247 -6.78 -0.80 -12.73
CA ASN A 247 -7.29 -2.02 -13.38
C ASN A 247 -6.20 -3.09 -13.61
N MET A 248 -5.08 -2.99 -12.90
CA MET A 248 -4.03 -4.01 -12.95
C MET A 248 -4.57 -5.32 -12.38
N PRO A 249 -4.35 -6.48 -13.03
CA PRO A 249 -4.77 -7.76 -12.50
C PRO A 249 -4.16 -8.05 -11.13
N VAL A 250 -4.98 -8.57 -10.22
CA VAL A 250 -4.57 -8.99 -8.87
C VAL A 250 -4.71 -10.51 -8.78
N ASP A 251 -3.58 -11.19 -8.54
CA ASP A 251 -3.56 -12.66 -8.42
C ASP A 251 -4.22 -13.11 -7.12
N THR A 252 -5.28 -13.91 -7.24
CA THR A 252 -6.02 -14.49 -6.12
C THR A 252 -5.75 -15.99 -5.94
N TYR A 253 -5.04 -16.63 -6.87
CA TYR A 253 -4.93 -18.09 -6.95
C TYR A 253 -4.38 -18.73 -5.68
N LYS A 254 -3.34 -18.12 -5.09
CA LYS A 254 -2.66 -18.66 -3.90
C LYS A 254 -3.23 -18.20 -2.56
N CYS A 255 -4.21 -17.32 -2.55
CA CYS A 255 -4.69 -16.69 -1.30
C CYS A 255 -6.21 -16.64 -1.15
N ILE A 256 -6.98 -17.12 -2.13
CA ILE A 256 -8.45 -17.12 -2.07
C ILE A 256 -8.98 -17.92 -0.88
N ASP A 257 -8.38 -19.05 -0.54
CA ASP A 257 -8.77 -19.85 0.62
C ASP A 257 -8.57 -19.09 1.94
N VAL A 258 -7.51 -18.28 2.02
CA VAL A 258 -7.23 -17.42 3.18
C VAL A 258 -8.23 -16.28 3.25
N LEU A 259 -8.52 -15.61 2.13
CA LEU A 259 -9.55 -14.57 2.09
C LEU A 259 -10.91 -15.09 2.57
N ILE A 260 -11.33 -16.28 2.10
CA ILE A 260 -12.57 -16.94 2.54
C ILE A 260 -12.55 -17.19 4.05
N LYS A 261 -11.44 -17.71 4.61
CA LYS A 261 -11.31 -17.95 6.06
C LYS A 261 -11.46 -16.67 6.87
N VAL A 262 -10.81 -15.58 6.46
CA VAL A 262 -10.89 -14.29 7.15
C VAL A 262 -12.30 -13.71 7.09
N LEU A 263 -12.93 -13.69 5.91
CA LEU A 263 -14.30 -13.20 5.75
C LEU A 263 -15.31 -14.04 6.54
N LYS A 264 -15.12 -15.37 6.57
CA LYS A 264 -15.93 -16.27 7.36
C LYS A 264 -15.84 -15.93 8.85
N TYR A 265 -14.62 -15.79 9.37
CA TYR A 265 -14.37 -15.40 10.77
C TYR A 265 -15.07 -14.09 11.14
N MET A 266 -15.01 -13.09 10.25
CA MET A 266 -15.68 -11.80 10.43
C MET A 266 -17.21 -11.93 10.45
N SER A 267 -17.76 -12.84 9.64
CA SER A 267 -19.21 -13.03 9.47
C SER A 267 -19.89 -13.93 10.51
N GLU A 268 -19.13 -14.75 11.22
CA GLU A 268 -19.67 -15.73 12.18
C GLU A 268 -19.83 -15.14 13.58
N ASP A 269 -20.87 -15.60 14.29
CA ASP A 269 -20.99 -15.33 15.72
C ASP A 269 -19.96 -16.16 16.49
N ASN A 270 -18.77 -15.59 16.68
CA ASN A 270 -17.79 -16.12 17.63
C ASN A 270 -18.36 -16.01 19.05
N VAL A 271 -19.13 -17.02 19.47
CA VAL A 271 -19.36 -17.30 20.88
C VAL A 271 -18.08 -17.96 21.37
N ILE A 272 -17.25 -17.16 22.06
CA ILE A 272 -16.12 -17.68 22.84
C ILE A 272 -16.67 -18.41 24.06
#